data_AF-A0A8D0ARF4-F1
#
_entry.id   AF-A0A8D0ARF4-F1
#
_cell.length_a   1.000
_cell.length_b   1.000
_cell.length_c   1.000
_cell.angle_alpha   90.00
_cell.angle_beta   90.00
_cell.angle_gamma   90.00
#
_symmetry.space_group_name_H-M   'P 1'
#
loop_
_entity.id
_entity.type
_entity.pdbx_description
1 polymer ?
#
loop_
_entity_poly.entity_id
_entity_poly.type
_entity_poly.pdbx_seq_one_letter_code
_entity_poly.pdbx_strand_id
1 'polypeptide(L)'
;FQQLLEFNSGSQLAVLAFLCSSRTARSEEDRDTLWDAWGSWSECSRTCGGGASYSLRRCLSSKTCEGQNIKYRTCSNVDCSPDVGDFRAQQCSAHADVRYQDQYHEWLSVYNDPDNPCALKCKAKGSGLVVELAPKVLDGTRCYTESLDMCISGVCQVGERIRELCFHPLLHLS
;
A
#
# COMPACT_ATOMS: atom_id res chain seq x y z
N PHE A 1 4.63 -56.56 -0.61
CA PHE A 1 5.82 -57.38 -0.37
C PHE A 1 6.40 -56.95 0.97
N GLN A 2 6.42 -57.89 1.93
CA GLN A 2 7.18 -57.95 3.21
C GLN A 2 7.34 -56.65 4.05
N GLN A 3 7.20 -56.62 5.38
CA GLN A 3 7.29 -57.69 6.36
C GLN A 3 6.74 -57.20 7.71
N LEU A 4 6.19 -58.16 8.46
CA LEU A 4 5.82 -58.10 9.87
C LEU A 4 6.97 -57.61 10.77
N LEU A 5 6.65 -56.82 11.79
CA LEU A 5 7.42 -56.77 13.03
C LEU A 5 6.49 -57.13 14.20
N GLU A 6 6.81 -58.25 14.83
CA GLU A 6 6.27 -58.73 16.10
C GLU A 6 6.67 -57.74 17.21
N PHE A 7 5.68 -57.22 17.94
CA PHE A 7 5.91 -56.49 19.19
C PHE A 7 5.81 -57.46 20.36
N ASN A 8 6.90 -57.61 21.12
CA ASN A 8 6.81 -58.23 22.45
C ASN A 8 7.70 -57.48 23.45
N SER A 9 7.06 -56.69 24.31
CA SER A 9 7.12 -56.77 25.78
C SER A 9 7.00 -55.39 26.43
N GLY A 10 6.06 -55.29 27.37
CA GLY A 10 6.11 -54.33 28.47
C GLY A 10 5.34 -53.01 28.28
N SER A 11 4.31 -52.86 29.11
CA SER A 11 3.69 -51.60 29.57
C SER A 11 2.78 -50.77 28.62
N GLN A 12 1.48 -51.06 28.74
CA GLN A 12 0.35 -50.13 29.01
C GLN A 12 0.21 -48.82 28.19
N LEU A 13 -0.66 -48.85 27.17
CA LEU A 13 -1.95 -48.11 27.08
C LEU A 13 -2.39 -48.04 25.61
N ALA A 14 -3.59 -48.56 25.35
CA ALA A 14 -4.20 -48.57 24.03
C ALA A 14 -4.76 -47.19 23.68
N VAL A 15 -4.50 -46.71 22.45
CA VAL A 15 -5.31 -45.67 21.81
C VAL A 15 -5.66 -46.15 20.40
N LEU A 16 -6.90 -46.60 20.23
CA LEU A 16 -7.52 -46.85 18.93
C LEU A 16 -7.98 -45.51 18.35
N ALA A 17 -7.42 -45.09 17.21
CA ALA A 17 -8.04 -44.05 16.38
C ALA A 17 -7.73 -44.26 14.90
N PHE A 18 -8.74 -44.82 14.24
CA PHE A 18 -9.13 -44.76 12.83
C PHE A 18 -8.34 -43.87 11.85
N LEU A 19 -8.14 -44.44 10.67
CA LEU A 19 -7.71 -43.81 9.41
C LEU A 19 -8.49 -42.51 9.12
N CYS A 20 -7.78 -41.45 8.74
CA CYS A 20 -8.35 -40.45 7.84
C CYS A 20 -7.28 -39.99 6.84
N SER A 21 -7.60 -40.26 5.59
CA SER A 21 -7.05 -39.79 4.32
C SER A 21 -5.93 -38.77 4.36
N SER A 22 -4.92 -39.04 3.54
CA SER A 22 -3.95 -38.12 2.97
C SER A 22 -4.53 -36.70 2.82
N ARG A 23 -4.30 -35.84 3.81
CA ARG A 23 -4.43 -34.40 3.61
C ARG A 23 -3.24 -34.02 2.75
N THR A 24 -3.48 -33.91 1.45
CA THR A 24 -2.66 -33.10 0.56
C THR A 24 -2.34 -31.81 1.29
N ALA A 25 -1.08 -31.62 1.67
CA ALA A 25 -0.51 -30.30 1.79
C ALA A 25 -0.75 -29.64 0.43
N ARG A 26 -1.79 -28.82 0.32
CA ARG A 26 -2.01 -28.01 -0.88
C ARG A 26 -0.85 -27.03 -0.88
N SER A 27 0.03 -27.27 -1.84
CA SER A 27 1.24 -26.52 -2.12
C SER A 27 0.97 -25.01 -2.09
N GLU A 28 1.79 -24.26 -1.35
CA GLU A 28 1.84 -22.80 -1.48
C GLU A 28 2.16 -22.36 -2.92
N GLU A 29 2.72 -23.27 -3.72
CA GLU A 29 2.96 -23.16 -5.17
C GLU A 29 1.67 -23.01 -6.02
N ASP A 30 0.48 -23.41 -5.52
CA ASP A 30 -0.78 -23.32 -6.30
C ASP A 30 -1.56 -22.01 -6.06
N ARG A 31 -1.01 -21.09 -5.26
CA ARG A 31 -1.61 -19.76 -5.01
C ARG A 31 -1.08 -18.70 -5.98
N ASP A 32 0.18 -18.85 -6.41
CA ASP A 32 0.80 -17.99 -7.41
C ASP A 32 0.43 -18.40 -8.85
N THR A 33 -0.03 -19.63 -9.08
CA THR A 33 -0.55 -20.09 -10.39
C THR A 33 -1.87 -19.42 -10.78
N LEU A 34 -2.61 -18.87 -9.82
CA LEU A 34 -3.90 -18.20 -10.04
C LEU A 34 -3.74 -16.74 -10.47
N TRP A 35 -2.58 -16.13 -10.19
CA TRP A 35 -2.28 -14.75 -10.54
C TRP A 35 -1.42 -14.70 -11.80
N ASP A 36 -1.70 -13.71 -12.66
CA ASP A 36 -0.80 -13.37 -13.75
C ASP A 36 0.49 -12.75 -13.20
N ALA A 37 1.52 -12.71 -14.04
CA ALA A 37 2.72 -11.97 -13.73
C ALA A 37 2.38 -10.49 -13.43
N TRP A 38 3.13 -9.90 -12.51
CA TRP A 38 3.03 -8.46 -12.26
C TRP A 38 3.36 -7.68 -13.53
N GLY A 39 2.48 -6.76 -13.89
CA GLY A 39 2.70 -5.84 -15.00
C GLY A 39 3.85 -4.87 -14.72
N SER A 40 4.25 -4.15 -15.76
CA SER A 40 5.22 -3.06 -15.64
C SER A 40 4.75 -2.02 -14.62
N TRP A 41 5.71 -1.42 -13.95
CA TRP A 41 5.45 -0.28 -13.08
C TRP A 41 4.90 0.90 -13.88
N SER A 42 3.90 1.57 -13.31
CA SER A 42 3.40 2.83 -13.82
C SER A 42 4.43 3.95 -13.69
N GLU A 43 4.20 5.04 -14.41
CA GLU A 43 4.95 6.27 -14.19
C GLU A 43 4.84 6.71 -12.74
N CYS A 44 5.90 7.35 -12.24
CA CYS A 44 5.88 7.85 -10.89
C CYS A 44 4.83 8.95 -10.76
N SER A 45 4.05 8.94 -9.67
CA SER A 45 3.06 10.01 -9.43
C SER A 45 3.71 11.39 -9.33
N ARG A 46 5.03 11.47 -9.11
CA ARG A 46 5.81 12.70 -9.06
C ARG A 46 7.20 12.52 -9.65
N THR A 47 7.76 13.61 -10.17
CA THR A 47 9.15 13.64 -10.64
C THR A 47 10.13 14.08 -9.56
N CYS A 48 9.67 14.66 -8.44
CA CYS A 48 10.49 15.07 -7.28
C CYS A 48 9.73 14.88 -5.94
N GLY A 49 10.45 14.96 -4.82
CA GLY A 49 9.94 15.01 -3.45
C GLY A 49 9.39 13.69 -2.91
N GLY A 50 9.68 12.58 -3.58
CA GLY A 50 9.08 11.28 -3.33
C GLY A 50 7.66 11.18 -3.90
N GLY A 51 7.41 10.12 -4.66
CA GLY A 51 6.10 9.74 -5.18
C GLY A 51 5.87 8.24 -5.09
N ALA A 52 4.73 7.78 -5.59
CA ALA A 52 4.37 6.37 -5.64
C ALA A 52 4.19 5.91 -7.10
N SER A 53 4.64 4.70 -7.37
CA SER A 53 4.41 3.98 -8.63
C SER A 53 3.71 2.67 -8.28
N TYR A 54 2.83 2.21 -9.16
CA TYR A 54 2.03 1.02 -8.94
C TYR A 54 2.26 -0.01 -10.03
N SER A 55 2.08 -1.28 -9.69
CA SER A 55 2.10 -2.40 -10.63
C SER A 55 0.84 -3.23 -10.38
N LEU A 56 0.19 -3.63 -11.48
CA LEU A 56 -1.06 -4.37 -11.48
C LEU A 56 -0.82 -5.81 -11.91
N ARG A 57 -1.59 -6.75 -11.38
CA ARG A 57 -1.68 -8.13 -11.87
C ARG A 57 -3.14 -8.54 -12.03
N ARG A 58 -3.42 -9.45 -12.95
CA ARG A 58 -4.76 -9.98 -13.18
C ARG A 58 -4.94 -11.33 -12.51
N CYS A 59 -6.15 -11.61 -12.05
CA CYS A 59 -6.52 -12.95 -11.61
C CYS A 59 -6.81 -13.79 -12.86
N LEU A 60 -6.09 -14.90 -13.04
CA LEU A 60 -6.25 -15.83 -14.18
C LEU A 60 -7.30 -16.92 -13.90
N SER A 61 -7.71 -17.08 -12.64
CA SER A 61 -8.68 -18.09 -12.22
C SER A 61 -10.12 -17.57 -12.29
N SER A 62 -11.05 -18.47 -12.62
CA SER A 62 -12.50 -18.23 -12.49
C SER A 62 -12.99 -18.33 -11.04
N LYS A 63 -12.14 -18.84 -10.13
CA LYS A 63 -12.37 -18.82 -8.67
C LYS A 63 -11.62 -17.61 -8.11
N THR A 64 -12.20 -16.97 -7.10
CA THR A 64 -11.67 -15.76 -6.45
C THR A 64 -10.19 -15.90 -6.12
N CYS A 65 -9.35 -14.97 -6.60
CA CYS A 65 -7.95 -14.92 -6.22
C CYS A 65 -7.79 -14.26 -4.85
N GLU A 66 -7.04 -14.91 -3.95
CA GLU A 66 -6.69 -14.34 -2.66
C GLU A 66 -5.43 -13.48 -2.77
N GLY A 67 -5.45 -12.29 -2.16
CA GLY A 67 -4.36 -11.32 -2.15
C GLY A 67 -4.63 -10.04 -2.95
N GLN A 68 -3.64 -9.15 -2.98
CA GLN A 68 -3.76 -7.85 -3.65
C GLN A 68 -3.52 -7.98 -5.16
N ASN A 69 -4.31 -7.29 -5.98
CA ASN A 69 -4.14 -7.17 -7.43
C ASN A 69 -3.28 -5.95 -7.83
N ILE A 70 -2.89 -5.13 -6.86
CA ILE A 70 -2.07 -3.94 -7.02
C ILE A 70 -0.97 -3.94 -5.96
N LYS A 71 0.24 -3.55 -6.34
CA LYS A 71 1.35 -3.29 -5.42
C LYS A 71 1.93 -1.91 -5.71
N TYR A 72 2.52 -1.31 -4.69
CA TYR A 72 3.09 0.04 -4.76
C TYR A 72 4.57 0.02 -4.45
N ARG A 73 5.28 0.99 -4.99
CA ARG A 73 6.66 1.31 -4.62
C ARG A 73 6.88 2.80 -4.56
N THR A 74 7.84 3.23 -3.74
CA THR A 74 8.28 4.62 -3.74
C THR A 74 9.16 4.85 -4.97
N CYS A 75 8.99 6.00 -5.59
CA CYS A 75 9.76 6.45 -6.74
C CYS A 75 10.10 7.93 -6.60
N SER A 76 11.02 8.41 -7.43
CA SER A 76 11.62 9.75 -7.35
C SER A 76 12.33 10.05 -6.02
N ASN A 77 13.66 9.99 -6.05
CA ASN A 77 14.53 10.32 -4.91
C ASN A 77 15.12 11.73 -5.01
N VAL A 78 14.62 12.55 -5.93
CA VAL A 78 15.12 13.91 -6.15
C VAL A 78 14.29 14.87 -5.32
N ASP A 79 14.91 15.70 -4.49
CA ASP A 79 14.19 16.72 -3.75
C ASP A 79 13.58 17.77 -4.69
N CYS A 80 12.37 18.23 -4.38
CA CYS A 80 11.75 19.30 -5.17
C CYS A 80 12.41 20.65 -4.88
N SER A 81 12.43 21.54 -5.88
CA SER A 81 12.69 22.95 -5.62
C SER A 81 11.67 23.48 -4.60
N PRO A 82 12.08 24.35 -3.65
CA PRO A 82 11.17 24.98 -2.70
C PRO A 82 9.99 25.70 -3.37
N ASP A 83 10.14 26.14 -4.62
CA ASP A 83 9.10 26.86 -5.37
C ASP A 83 7.94 25.98 -5.83
N VAL A 84 8.14 24.66 -5.94
CA VAL A 84 7.16 23.73 -6.53
C VAL A 84 5.99 23.49 -5.57
N GLY A 85 6.07 23.90 -4.31
CA GLY A 85 5.08 23.58 -3.30
C GLY A 85 5.00 22.07 -3.04
N ASP A 86 4.36 21.70 -1.93
CA ASP A 86 4.14 20.29 -1.63
C ASP A 86 2.96 19.72 -2.46
N PHE A 87 2.90 18.40 -2.59
CA PHE A 87 1.89 17.75 -3.43
C PHE A 87 0.46 17.89 -2.90
N ARG A 88 0.29 18.06 -1.59
CA ARG A 88 -1.03 18.21 -0.97
C ARG A 88 -1.58 19.62 -1.23
N ALA A 89 -0.72 20.62 -1.17
CA ALA A 89 -0.99 22.01 -1.50
C ALA A 89 -1.32 22.17 -2.98
N GLN A 90 -0.63 21.47 -3.87
CA GLN A 90 -0.99 21.42 -5.29
C GLN A 90 -2.40 20.84 -5.51
N GLN A 91 -2.77 19.80 -4.75
CA GLN A 91 -4.13 19.25 -4.82
C GLN A 91 -5.18 20.23 -4.29
N CYS A 92 -4.90 20.97 -3.22
CA CYS A 92 -5.79 22.03 -2.75
C CYS A 92 -5.89 23.20 -3.74
N SER A 93 -4.77 23.67 -4.29
CA SER A 93 -4.75 24.81 -5.21
C SER A 93 -5.43 24.50 -6.55
N ALA A 94 -5.48 23.23 -6.94
CA ALA A 94 -6.25 22.76 -8.10
C ALA A 94 -7.77 22.98 -7.97
N HIS A 95 -8.28 23.32 -6.78
CA HIS A 95 -9.69 23.67 -6.57
C HIS A 95 -9.94 25.19 -6.50
N ALA A 96 -8.93 26.04 -6.76
CA ALA A 96 -9.07 27.50 -6.66
C ALA A 96 -9.98 28.10 -7.74
N ASP A 97 -10.16 27.41 -8.86
CA ASP A 97 -11.04 27.77 -9.98
C ASP A 97 -12.48 27.21 -9.83
N VAL A 98 -12.76 26.46 -8.76
CA VAL A 98 -14.09 25.93 -8.43
C VAL A 98 -14.74 26.80 -7.36
N ARG A 99 -15.99 27.22 -7.59
CA ARG A 99 -16.76 27.96 -6.59
C ARG A 99 -17.18 27.04 -5.45
N TYR A 100 -16.92 27.46 -4.23
CA TYR A 100 -17.44 26.87 -3.01
C TYR A 100 -18.33 27.89 -2.32
N GLN A 101 -19.59 27.53 -2.03
CA GLN A 101 -20.58 28.46 -1.45
C GLN A 101 -20.63 29.82 -2.20
N ASP A 102 -20.66 29.76 -3.54
CA ASP A 102 -20.68 30.91 -4.45
C ASP A 102 -19.45 31.84 -4.40
N GLN A 103 -18.37 31.44 -3.75
CA GLN A 103 -17.11 32.18 -3.67
C GLN A 103 -15.93 31.36 -4.19
N TYR A 104 -14.92 32.07 -4.70
CA TYR A 104 -13.62 31.48 -4.98
C TYR A 104 -12.73 31.66 -3.76
N HIS A 105 -11.97 30.61 -3.44
CA HIS A 105 -11.04 30.63 -2.33
C HIS A 105 -9.65 30.22 -2.78
N GLU A 106 -8.64 30.87 -2.21
CA GLU A 106 -7.29 30.36 -2.28
C GLU A 106 -7.16 29.27 -1.20
N TRP A 107 -7.02 28.02 -1.63
CA TRP A 107 -6.99 26.86 -0.74
C TRP A 107 -5.57 26.50 -0.29
N LEU A 108 -5.39 26.35 1.01
CA LEU A 108 -4.15 25.90 1.65
C LEU A 108 -4.33 24.48 2.19
N SER A 109 -3.31 23.64 2.07
CA SER A 109 -3.32 22.27 2.57
C SER A 109 -3.41 22.20 4.10
N VAL A 110 -4.26 21.31 4.61
CA VAL A 110 -4.30 20.94 6.02
C VAL A 110 -3.57 19.61 6.23
N TYR A 111 -2.75 19.57 7.27
CA TYR A 111 -1.90 18.44 7.65
C TYR A 111 -2.31 17.83 8.98
N ASN A 112 -1.81 16.62 9.23
CA ASN A 112 -1.86 15.96 10.54
C ASN A 112 -3.29 15.83 11.08
N ASP A 113 -4.24 15.52 10.19
CA ASP A 113 -5.59 15.18 10.59
C ASP A 113 -5.57 13.85 11.38
N PRO A 114 -6.08 13.83 12.63
CA PRO A 114 -5.98 12.65 13.48
C PRO A 114 -6.93 11.53 13.03
N ASP A 115 -8.04 11.87 12.37
CA ASP A 115 -9.07 10.92 11.99
C ASP A 115 -8.81 10.36 10.59
N ASN A 116 -8.59 11.26 9.62
CA ASN A 116 -8.45 10.93 8.21
C ASN A 116 -7.24 11.68 7.60
N PRO A 117 -6.00 11.25 7.90
CA PRO A 117 -4.79 11.92 7.41
C PRO A 117 -4.69 11.92 5.88
N CYS A 118 -5.39 11.01 5.20
CA CYS A 118 -5.38 10.88 3.74
C CYS A 118 -6.60 11.50 3.03
N ALA A 119 -7.50 12.18 3.75
CA ALA A 119 -8.51 13.02 3.11
C ALA A 119 -7.89 14.35 2.65
N LEU A 120 -8.42 14.92 1.55
CA LEU A 120 -7.98 16.22 1.08
C LEU A 120 -8.76 17.31 1.82
N LYS A 121 -8.26 17.68 3.00
CA LYS A 121 -8.76 18.83 3.75
C LYS A 121 -7.99 20.09 3.40
N CYS A 122 -8.72 21.14 3.06
CA CYS A 122 -8.15 22.42 2.63
C CYS A 122 -8.78 23.56 3.43
N LYS A 123 -7.96 24.56 3.74
CA LYS A 123 -8.36 25.78 4.46
C LYS A 123 -8.38 26.95 3.49
N ALA A 124 -9.46 27.73 3.48
CA ALA A 124 -9.51 28.95 2.68
C ALA A 124 -8.64 30.05 3.33
N LYS A 125 -7.66 30.56 2.57
CA LYS A 125 -6.72 31.60 3.01
C LYS A 125 -7.47 32.86 3.45
N GLY A 126 -7.01 33.45 4.55
CA GLY A 126 -7.66 34.63 5.14
C GLY A 126 -8.99 34.35 5.85
N SER A 127 -9.42 33.09 5.93
CA SER A 127 -10.63 32.67 6.64
C SER A 127 -10.35 31.52 7.62
N GLY A 128 -11.30 31.26 8.52
CA GLY A 128 -11.29 30.07 9.40
C GLY A 128 -11.92 28.82 8.77
N LEU A 129 -12.38 28.91 7.52
CA LEU A 129 -13.11 27.83 6.84
C LEU A 129 -12.16 26.69 6.46
N VAL A 130 -12.42 25.50 6.99
CA VAL A 130 -11.75 24.24 6.64
C VAL A 130 -12.79 23.28 6.07
N VAL A 131 -12.51 22.72 4.92
CA VAL A 131 -13.44 21.83 4.20
C VAL A 131 -12.71 20.62 3.66
N GLU A 132 -13.42 19.51 3.53
CA GLU A 132 -12.94 18.33 2.82
C GLU A 132 -13.34 18.45 1.35
N LEU A 133 -12.37 18.72 0.47
CA LEU A 133 -12.61 18.89 -0.96
C LEU A 133 -12.63 17.56 -1.72
N ALA A 134 -11.94 16.54 -1.20
CA ALA A 134 -11.98 15.19 -1.74
C ALA A 134 -11.82 14.14 -0.62
N PRO A 135 -12.47 12.96 -0.75
CA PRO A 135 -12.41 11.91 0.25
C PRO A 135 -11.02 11.28 0.39
N LYS A 136 -10.19 11.39 -0.65
CA LYS A 136 -8.80 10.94 -0.64
C LYS A 136 -7.90 11.87 -1.44
N VAL A 137 -6.69 12.07 -0.94
CA VAL A 137 -5.57 12.62 -1.71
C VAL A 137 -5.08 11.61 -2.76
N LEU A 138 -4.34 12.10 -3.75
CA LEU A 138 -3.69 11.27 -4.75
C LEU A 138 -2.63 10.35 -4.11
N ASP A 139 -2.47 9.16 -4.68
CA ASP A 139 -1.56 8.16 -4.14
C ASP A 139 -0.10 8.65 -4.20
N GLY A 140 0.63 8.44 -3.10
CA GLY A 140 1.99 8.96 -2.90
C GLY A 140 2.06 10.33 -2.23
N THR A 141 0.91 10.95 -1.92
CA THR A 141 0.88 12.16 -1.06
C THR A 141 1.27 11.79 0.36
N ARG A 142 2.11 12.60 1.01
CA ARG A 142 2.47 12.37 2.42
C ARG A 142 1.25 12.48 3.33
N CYS A 143 1.13 11.58 4.30
CA CYS A 143 0.10 11.64 5.34
C CYS A 143 0.40 12.76 6.34
N TYR A 144 1.66 12.80 6.78
CA TYR A 144 2.16 13.67 7.84
C TYR A 144 3.39 14.45 7.36
N THR A 145 3.68 15.59 7.99
CA THR A 145 4.85 16.42 7.65
C THR A 145 6.16 15.81 8.14
N GLU A 146 6.12 15.09 9.26
CA GLU A 146 7.31 14.57 9.95
C GLU A 146 7.71 13.15 9.53
N SER A 147 6.91 12.49 8.67
CA SER A 147 7.18 11.11 8.25
C SER A 147 7.24 10.96 6.72
N LEU A 148 7.81 9.84 6.30
CA LEU A 148 7.85 9.41 4.89
C LEU A 148 6.61 8.60 4.51
N ASP A 149 5.61 8.55 5.38
CA ASP A 149 4.40 7.76 5.17
C ASP A 149 3.52 8.40 4.11
N MET A 150 2.97 7.56 3.25
CA MET A 150 2.24 7.99 2.08
C MET A 150 0.82 7.44 2.08
N CYS A 151 -0.09 8.26 1.60
CA CYS A 151 -1.47 7.88 1.35
C CYS A 151 -1.52 6.99 0.12
N ILE A 152 -2.05 5.79 0.30
CA ILE A 152 -2.24 4.77 -0.75
C ILE A 152 -3.67 4.25 -0.62
N SER A 153 -4.47 4.40 -1.67
CA SER A 153 -5.89 4.03 -1.68
C SER A 153 -6.69 4.67 -0.52
N GLY A 154 -6.30 5.88 -0.09
CA GLY A 154 -6.95 6.60 1.02
C GLY A 154 -6.52 6.14 2.42
N VAL A 155 -5.58 5.20 2.54
CA VAL A 155 -5.03 4.73 3.83
C VAL A 155 -3.59 5.18 3.96
N CYS A 156 -3.21 5.63 5.16
CA CYS A 156 -1.82 5.98 5.42
C CYS A 156 -0.95 4.73 5.56
N GLN A 157 0.02 4.57 4.67
CA GLN A 157 0.92 3.42 4.63
C GLN A 157 2.35 3.86 4.98
N VAL A 158 3.04 3.02 5.76
CA VAL A 158 4.41 3.30 6.21
C VAL A 158 5.34 3.37 5.00
N GLY A 159 6.09 4.47 4.87
CA GLY A 159 6.97 4.69 3.72
C GLY A 159 7.97 3.54 3.50
N GLU A 160 8.47 2.92 4.57
CA GLU A 160 9.37 1.75 4.49
C GLU A 160 8.72 0.48 3.93
N ARG A 161 7.43 0.24 4.21
CA ARG A 161 6.68 -0.88 3.63
C ARG A 161 6.43 -0.70 2.13
N ILE A 162 6.38 0.55 1.66
CA ILE A 162 6.32 0.88 0.23
C ILE A 162 7.72 0.75 -0.42
N ARG A 163 8.80 0.84 0.37
CA ARG A 163 10.20 0.74 -0.09
C ARG A 163 10.73 -0.68 -0.28
N GLU A 164 9.97 -1.74 0.05
CA GLU A 164 10.41 -3.15 -0.06
C GLU A 164 10.81 -3.59 -1.50
N LEU A 165 10.79 -2.71 -2.50
CA LEU A 165 11.21 -3.00 -3.88
C LEU A 165 12.29 -2.04 -4.43
N CYS A 166 12.88 -1.18 -3.59
CA CYS A 166 13.98 -0.29 -3.98
C CYS A 166 15.11 -0.25 -2.93
N PHE A 167 15.66 -1.40 -2.53
CA PHE A 167 17.03 -1.44 -2.02
C PHE A 167 17.97 -1.77 -3.18
N HIS A 168 18.76 -0.79 -3.62
CA HIS A 168 20.06 -1.09 -4.18
C HIS A 168 21.02 -1.17 -2.97
N PRO A 169 21.64 -2.33 -2.70
CA PRO A 169 22.56 -2.46 -1.57
C PRO A 169 23.90 -1.86 -1.97
N LEU A 170 24.03 -0.54 -1.88
CA LEU A 170 25.33 0.12 -1.89
C LEU A 170 25.30 1.24 -0.87
N LEU A 171 25.67 0.88 0.38
CA LEU A 171 26.50 1.65 1.31
C LEU A 171 26.51 0.91 2.66
N HIS A 172 27.23 -0.21 2.72
CA HIS A 172 27.97 -0.62 3.90
C HIS A 172 29.43 -0.70 3.50
N LEU A 173 30.12 0.44 3.58
CA LEU A 173 31.57 0.54 3.50
C LEU A 173 31.99 1.74 4.35
N SER A 174 32.16 1.45 5.65
CA SER A 174 33.12 2.07 6.56
C SER A 174 33.08 1.29 7.87
#